data_AF-A0A852C3J6-F1
#
_entry.id   AF-A0A852C3J6-F1
#
_cell.length_a   1.000
_cell.length_b   1.000
_cell.length_c   1.000
_cell.angle_alpha   90.00
_cell.angle_beta   90.00
_cell.angle_gamma   90.00
#
_symmetry.space_group_name_H-M   'P 1'
#
loop_
_entity.id
_entity.type
_entity.pdbx_description
1 polymer ?
#
loop_
_entity_poly.entity_id
_entity_poly.type
_entity_poly.pdbx_seq_one_letter_code
_entity_poly.pdbx_strand_id
1 'polypeptide(L)'
;MAAREQRSLEYLRRQRLPELLQRLAAMLLYHRPERPREFLMQVLEGVKAARRGEGEYPELMDESNLEAMFSLLDVVGQGHI
;
A
#
# COMPACT_ATOMS: atom_id res chain seq x y z
N MET A 1 -32.70 11.87 -3.65
CA MET A 1 -31.38 11.82 -4.35
C MET A 1 -30.24 12.06 -3.35
N ALA A 2 -30.16 13.23 -2.68
CA ALA A 2 -29.07 13.59 -1.76
C ALA A 2 -28.76 12.59 -0.63
N ALA A 3 -29.77 12.01 0.02
CA ALA A 3 -29.55 11.07 1.13
C ALA A 3 -28.90 9.73 0.70
N ARG A 4 -29.08 9.31 -0.56
CA ARG A 4 -28.45 8.09 -1.10
C ARG A 4 -26.98 8.34 -1.39
N GLU A 5 -26.69 9.48 -2.01
CA GLU A 5 -25.33 9.91 -2.35
C GLU A 5 -24.48 10.10 -1.08
N GLN A 6 -25.04 10.73 -0.05
CA GLN A 6 -24.37 10.91 1.24
C GLN A 6 -23.94 9.56 1.86
N ARG A 7 -24.84 8.56 1.86
CA ARG A 7 -24.55 7.21 2.39
C ARG A 7 -23.49 6.50 1.56
N SER A 8 -23.51 6.66 0.23
CA SER A 8 -22.49 6.11 -0.65
C SER A 8 -21.12 6.73 -0.35
N LEU A 9 -21.02 8.06 -0.23
CA LEU A 9 -19.78 8.74 0.13
C LEU A 9 -19.26 8.31 1.50
N GLU A 10 -20.16 8.15 2.47
CA GLU A 10 -19.81 7.68 3.80
C GLU A 10 -19.25 6.24 3.77
N TYR A 11 -19.88 5.35 3.00
CA TYR A 11 -19.37 4.00 2.79
C TYR A 11 -17.96 4.02 2.18
N LEU A 12 -17.75 4.81 1.12
CA LEU A 12 -16.44 4.92 0.45
C LEU A 12 -15.36 5.39 1.42
N ARG A 13 -15.64 6.40 2.24
CA ARG A 13 -14.72 6.93 3.26
C ARG A 13 -14.44 5.91 4.37
N ARG A 14 -15.49 5.26 4.91
CA ARG A 14 -15.33 4.24 5.97
C ARG A 14 -14.46 3.07 5.51
N GLN A 15 -14.54 2.70 4.23
CA GLN A 15 -13.73 1.63 3.65
C GLN A 15 -12.38 2.10 3.09
N ARG A 16 -12.04 3.40 3.24
CA ARG A 16 -10.80 4.02 2.73
C ARG A 16 -10.54 3.75 1.24
N LEU A 17 -11.62 3.68 0.46
CA LEU A 17 -11.55 3.42 -0.98
C LEU A 17 -10.87 4.57 -1.77
N PRO A 18 -11.07 5.86 -1.43
CA PRO A 18 -10.33 6.94 -2.09
C PRO A 18 -8.81 6.79 -1.97
N GLU A 19 -8.30 6.47 -0.79
CA GLU A 19 -6.87 6.30 -0.53
C GLU A 19 -6.33 5.06 -1.26
N LEU A 20 -7.10 3.97 -1.28
CA LEU A 20 -6.75 2.78 -2.05
C LEU A 20 -6.63 3.11 -3.54
N LEU A 21 -7.62 3.81 -4.11
CA LEU A 21 -7.61 4.21 -5.52
C LEU A 21 -6.45 5.16 -5.84
N GLN A 22 -6.14 6.10 -4.95
CA GLN A 22 -4.99 6.99 -5.10
C GLN A 22 -3.67 6.21 -5.14
N ARG A 23 -3.49 5.23 -4.25
CA ARG A 23 -2.31 4.36 -4.25
C ARG A 23 -2.22 3.54 -5.54
N LEU A 24 -3.32 2.90 -5.96
CA LEU A 24 -3.38 2.12 -7.21
C LEU A 24 -3.01 2.97 -8.43
N ALA A 25 -3.50 4.21 -8.49
CA ALA A 25 -3.13 5.15 -9.53
C ALA A 25 -1.64 5.50 -9.49
N ALA A 26 -1.08 5.76 -8.31
CA ALA A 26 0.36 6.05 -8.15
C ALA A 26 1.24 4.89 -8.62
N MET A 27 0.89 3.64 -8.27
CA MET A 27 1.64 2.45 -8.71
C MET A 27 1.58 2.26 -10.22
N LEU A 28 0.43 2.50 -10.87
CA LEU A 28 0.35 2.46 -12.34
C LEU A 28 1.23 3.53 -13.01
N LEU A 29 1.24 4.74 -12.48
CA LEU A 29 2.04 5.84 -13.03
C LEU A 29 3.54 5.61 -12.86
N TYR A 30 3.93 4.99 -11.75
CA TYR A 30 5.32 4.67 -11.42
C TYR A 30 5.83 3.46 -12.21
N HIS A 31 5.17 2.31 -12.11
CA HIS A 31 5.65 1.06 -12.71
C HIS A 31 5.37 0.94 -14.21
N ARG A 32 4.35 1.66 -14.72
CA ARG A 32 3.90 1.62 -16.13
C ARG A 32 3.89 0.20 -16.73
N PRO A 33 3.19 -0.74 -16.09
CA PRO A 33 3.18 -2.13 -16.52
C PRO A 33 2.55 -2.29 -17.91
N GLU A 34 3.05 -3.22 -18.71
CA GLU A 34 2.49 -3.58 -20.01
C GLU A 34 1.03 -4.07 -19.92
N ARG A 35 0.69 -4.69 -18.78
CA ARG A 35 -0.61 -5.28 -18.48
C ARG A 35 -1.21 -4.66 -17.21
N PRO A 36 -1.77 -3.44 -17.28
CA PRO A 36 -2.16 -2.67 -16.09
C PRO A 36 -3.26 -3.34 -15.27
N ARG A 37 -4.20 -4.04 -15.91
CA ARG A 37 -5.27 -4.75 -15.20
C ARG A 37 -4.74 -5.94 -14.40
N GLU A 38 -3.85 -6.74 -14.98
CA GLU A 38 -3.24 -7.90 -14.30
C GLU A 38 -2.38 -7.44 -13.12
N PHE A 39 -1.58 -6.39 -13.33
CA PHE A 39 -0.79 -5.75 -12.28
C PHE A 39 -1.66 -5.29 -11.10
N LEU A 40 -2.73 -4.53 -11.36
CA LEU A 40 -3.63 -4.07 -10.29
C LEU A 40 -4.33 -5.22 -9.55
N MET A 41 -4.65 -6.31 -10.25
CA MET A 41 -5.22 -7.51 -9.61
C MET A 41 -4.23 -8.11 -8.60
N GLN A 42 -2.97 -8.26 -8.98
CA GLN A 42 -1.92 -8.81 -8.09
C GLN A 42 -1.73 -7.94 -6.85
N VAL A 43 -1.63 -6.62 -7.04
CA VAL A 43 -1.54 -5.66 -5.94
C VAL A 43 -2.74 -5.79 -4.99
N LEU A 44 -3.96 -5.85 -5.53
CA LEU A 44 -5.18 -5.97 -4.73
C LEU A 44 -5.25 -7.29 -3.95
N GLU A 45 -4.75 -8.39 -4.52
CA GLU A 45 -4.63 -9.66 -3.79
C GLU A 45 -3.65 -9.54 -2.61
N GLY A 46 -2.51 -8.87 -2.79
CA GLY A 46 -1.58 -8.56 -1.70
C GLY A 46 -2.24 -7.73 -0.59
N VAL A 47 -2.98 -6.69 -0.95
CA VAL A 47 -3.74 -5.87 0.02
C VAL A 47 -4.80 -6.69 0.76
N LYS A 48 -5.50 -7.61 0.07
CA LYS A 48 -6.50 -8.50 0.69
C LYS A 48 -5.86 -9.47 1.68
N ALA A 49 -4.71 -10.04 1.33
CA ALA A 49 -3.95 -10.92 2.21
C ALA A 49 -3.50 -10.15 3.47
N ALA A 50 -2.84 -9.00 3.30
CA ALA A 50 -2.37 -8.18 4.42
C ALA A 50 -3.51 -7.75 5.36
N ARG A 51 -4.70 -7.43 4.82
CA ARG A 51 -5.89 -7.10 5.63
C ARG A 51 -6.38 -8.27 6.49
N ARG A 52 -6.07 -9.51 6.12
CA ARG A 52 -6.36 -10.73 6.89
C ARG A 52 -5.25 -11.09 7.88
N GLY A 53 -4.16 -10.33 7.92
CA GLY A 53 -2.95 -10.69 8.66
C GLY A 53 -2.15 -11.82 8.02
N GLU A 54 -2.41 -12.10 6.74
CA GLU A 54 -1.75 -13.15 5.96
C GLU A 54 -0.81 -12.48 4.94
N GLY A 55 0.48 -12.83 4.92
CA GLY A 55 1.45 -12.30 3.95
C GLY A 55 2.19 -11.04 4.39
N GLU A 56 3.13 -10.60 3.53
CA GLU A 56 3.93 -9.40 3.76
C GLU A 56 3.10 -8.14 3.54
N TYR A 57 3.29 -7.14 4.40
CA TYR A 57 2.66 -5.84 4.22
C TYR A 57 3.17 -5.20 2.93
N PRO A 58 2.29 -4.87 1.96
CA PRO A 58 2.76 -4.37 0.68
C PRO A 58 3.46 -3.03 0.86
N GLU A 59 4.76 -3.02 0.54
CA GLU A 59 5.58 -1.86 0.15
C GLU A 59 5.88 -0.80 1.21
N LEU A 60 5.70 -1.07 2.51
CA LEU A 60 6.09 -0.09 3.54
C LEU A 60 7.45 -0.38 4.20
N MET A 61 7.85 -1.65 4.24
CA MET A 61 9.08 -2.08 4.91
C MET A 61 9.42 -3.49 4.44
N ASP A 62 10.36 -3.62 3.51
CA ASP A 62 11.05 -4.88 3.28
C ASP A 62 12.34 -4.94 4.13
N GLU A 63 12.97 -6.12 4.16
CA GLU A 63 14.19 -6.35 4.94
C GLU A 63 15.33 -5.39 4.53
N SER A 64 15.39 -5.02 3.25
CA SER A 64 16.37 -4.03 2.76
C SER A 64 16.08 -2.62 3.26
N ASN A 65 14.81 -2.23 3.36
CA ASN A 65 14.41 -0.96 3.94
C ASN A 65 14.74 -0.91 5.43
N LEU A 66 14.53 -2.02 6.15
CA LEU A 66 14.88 -2.14 7.56
C LEU A 66 16.39 -2.04 7.78
N GLU A 67 17.18 -2.73 6.96
CA GLU A 67 18.64 -2.69 6.99
C GLU A 67 19.18 -1.29 6.67
N ALA A 68 18.60 -0.61 5.68
CA ALA A 68 18.94 0.77 5.34
C ALA A 68 18.57 1.76 6.46
N MET A 69 17.40 1.60 7.08
CA MET A 69 16.99 2.41 8.24
C MET A 69 17.90 2.17 9.44
N PHE A 70 18.27 0.92 9.70
CA PHE A 70 19.20 0.57 10.77
C PHE A 70 20.57 1.22 10.52
N SER A 71 21.09 1.12 9.29
CA SER A 71 22.36 1.74 8.90
C SER A 71 22.33 3.27 8.98
N LEU A 72 21.18 3.91 8.72
CA LEU A 72 21.00 5.35 8.90
C LEU A 72 21.04 5.77 10.38
N LEU A 73 20.62 4.89 11.29
CA LEU A 73 20.56 5.15 12.73
C LEU A 73 21.87 4.77 13.43
N ASP A 74 22.53 3.68 13.01
CA ASP A 74 23.84 3.25 13.47
C ASP A 74 24.96 3.83 12.59
N VAL A 75 25.13 5.16 12.66
CA VAL A 75 26.11 5.90 11.85
C VAL A 75 27.55 5.43 12.10
N VAL A 76 27.83 4.82 13.25
CA VAL A 76 29.17 4.37 13.67
C VAL A 76 29.41 2.88 13.37
N GLY A 77 28.38 2.12 12.96
CA GLY A 77 28.47 0.71 12.61
C GLY A 77 28.74 -0.22 13.79
N GLN A 78 28.23 0.09 14.98
CA GLN A 78 28.45 -0.72 16.19
C GLN A 78 27.49 -1.91 16.33
N GLY A 79 26.55 -2.08 15.41
CA GLY A 79 25.54 -3.14 15.43
C GLY A 79 24.46 -2.92 16.49
N HIS A 80 24.35 -1.72 17.05
CA HIS A 80 23.32 -1.31 18.00
C HIS A 80 23.09 0.22 17.91
N ILE A 81 21.87 0.66 18.24
CA ILE A 81 21.43 2.07 18.20
C ILE A 81 21.24 2.57 19.63
#